data_AF-A0A7C7HVU7-F1
#
_entry.id   AF-A0A7C7HVU7-F1
#
_cell.length_a   1.000
_cell.length_b   1.000
_cell.length_c   1.000
_cell.angle_alpha   90.00
_cell.angle_beta   90.00
_cell.angle_gamma   90.00
#
_symmetry.space_group_name_H-M   'P 1'
#
loop_
_entity.id
_entity.type
_entity.pdbx_description
1 polymer ?
#
loop_
_entity_poly.entity_id
_entity_poly.type
_entity_poly.pdbx_seq_one_letter_code
_entity_poly.pdbx_strand_id
1 'polypeptide(L)'
;MSTIDLTIVIGYLLAIVIIGLLVQKKASQGIDSYFLGNRKLPWWVLGASGMASNTDIAGTMINTAFIYALGTKGFFIEIRGGVTLIMAFLMVFMGKWNRRSQVMTQAEWMHFRFGTGKEGDVARIISAFASIVMTVAMVTYFIIGSGKFVGDFLGIKP
;
A
#
# COMPACT_ATOMS: atom_id res chain seq x y z
N MET A 1 -0.37 -23.21 -19.30
CA MET A 1 0.07 -23.35 -17.90
C MET A 1 0.09 -24.82 -17.56
N SER A 2 1.14 -25.29 -16.89
CA SER A 2 1.19 -26.68 -16.40
C SER A 2 0.17 -26.87 -15.27
N THR A 3 -0.33 -28.09 -15.07
CA THR A 3 -1.24 -28.43 -13.97
C THR A 3 -0.63 -28.13 -12.59
N ILE A 4 0.70 -28.18 -12.51
CA ILE A 4 1.47 -27.81 -11.32
C ILE A 4 1.34 -26.30 -11.03
N ASP A 5 1.46 -25.45 -12.05
CA ASP A 5 1.36 -23.99 -11.90
C ASP A 5 -0.01 -23.59 -11.36
N LEU A 6 -1.07 -24.18 -11.91
CA LEU A 6 -2.44 -23.92 -11.50
C LEU A 6 -2.69 -24.35 -10.06
N THR A 7 -2.10 -25.47 -9.63
CA THR A 7 -2.21 -25.96 -8.25
C THR A 7 -1.54 -25.01 -7.27
N ILE A 8 -0.37 -24.47 -7.62
CA ILE A 8 0.35 -23.48 -6.78
C ILE A 8 -0.46 -22.19 -6.65
N VAL A 9 -1.03 -21.68 -7.76
CA VAL A 9 -1.86 -20.46 -7.75
C VAL A 9 -3.10 -20.65 -6.87
N ILE A 10 -3.83 -21.76 -7.04
CA ILE A 10 -5.03 -22.04 -6.23
C ILE A 10 -4.65 -22.22 -4.76
N GLY A 11 -3.56 -22.95 -4.46
CA GLY A 11 -3.08 -23.13 -3.10
C GLY A 11 -2.71 -21.81 -2.42
N TYR A 12 -2.07 -20.91 -3.14
CA TYR A 12 -1.74 -19.57 -2.65
C TYR A 12 -2.99 -18.72 -2.36
N LEU A 13 -3.97 -18.71 -3.28
CA LEU A 13 -5.24 -17.98 -3.07
C LEU A 13 -6.00 -18.51 -1.86
N LEU A 14 -6.08 -19.84 -1.69
CA LEU A 14 -6.71 -20.45 -0.53
C LEU A 14 -5.98 -20.10 0.78
N ALA A 15 -4.65 -20.12 0.78
CA ALA A 15 -3.86 -19.74 1.93
C ALA A 15 -4.14 -18.29 2.36
N ILE A 16 -4.24 -17.35 1.41
CA ILE A 16 -4.61 -15.96 1.68
C ILE A 16 -5.99 -15.88 2.33
N VAL A 17 -6.99 -16.58 1.78
CA VAL A 17 -8.36 -16.56 2.32
C VAL A 17 -8.39 -17.12 3.74
N ILE A 18 -7.70 -18.22 3.99
CA ILE A 18 -7.63 -18.84 5.33
C ILE A 18 -6.99 -17.87 6.33
N ILE A 19 -5.86 -17.25 5.98
CA ILE A 19 -5.20 -16.26 6.85
C ILE A 19 -6.14 -15.08 7.11
N GLY A 20 -6.82 -14.58 6.07
CA GLY A 20 -7.81 -13.51 6.19
C GLY A 20 -8.93 -13.83 7.19
N LEU A 21 -9.50 -15.04 7.10
CA LEU A 21 -10.56 -15.51 8.01
C LEU A 21 -10.06 -15.69 9.45
N LEU A 22 -8.83 -16.18 9.63
CA LEU A 22 -8.22 -16.34 10.96
C LEU A 22 -7.96 -14.99 11.63
N VAL A 23 -7.50 -14.00 10.86
CA VAL A 23 -7.21 -12.65 11.36
C VAL A 23 -8.47 -11.82 11.53
N GLN A 24 -9.55 -12.11 10.78
CA GLN A 24 -10.86 -11.44 10.90
C GLN A 24 -11.38 -11.45 12.34
N LYS A 25 -11.32 -12.60 13.02
CA LYS A 25 -11.75 -12.72 14.43
C LYS A 25 -11.01 -11.78 15.38
N LYS A 26 -9.75 -11.45 15.07
CA LYS A 26 -8.90 -10.55 15.87
C LYS A 26 -9.15 -9.09 15.51
N ALA A 27 -9.45 -8.80 14.24
CA ALA A 27 -9.81 -7.48 13.75
C ALA A 27 -11.22 -7.04 14.20
N SER A 28 -12.17 -7.96 14.36
CA SER A 28 -13.54 -7.68 14.81
C SER A 28 -13.69 -7.31 16.29
N GLN A 29 -12.61 -7.32 17.08
CA GLN A 29 -12.66 -7.00 18.52
C GLN A 29 -12.77 -5.49 18.82
N GLY A 30 -12.55 -4.61 17.83
CA GLY A 30 -12.75 -3.17 17.97
C GLY A 30 -12.15 -2.35 16.82
N ILE A 31 -12.61 -1.10 16.66
CA ILE A 31 -12.16 -0.16 15.61
C ILE A 31 -10.63 0.05 15.67
N ASP A 32 -10.06 0.14 16.87
CA ASP A 32 -8.60 0.23 17.07
C ASP A 32 -7.86 -1.07 16.71
N SER A 33 -8.51 -2.24 16.86
CA SER A 33 -7.93 -3.51 16.43
C SER A 33 -7.94 -3.61 14.90
N TYR A 34 -8.97 -3.08 14.26
CA TYR A 34 -9.14 -3.06 12.81
C TYR A 34 -8.17 -2.08 12.12
N PHE A 35 -8.07 -0.84 12.60
CA PHE A 35 -7.24 0.20 11.95
C PHE A 35 -5.80 0.29 12.51
N LEU A 36 -5.61 0.07 13.81
CA LEU A 36 -4.31 0.27 14.47
C LEU A 36 -3.62 -1.05 14.85
N GLY A 37 -4.24 -2.21 14.62
CA GLY A 37 -3.72 -3.51 15.04
C GLY A 37 -3.46 -3.56 16.55
N ASN A 38 -4.26 -2.83 17.33
CA ASN A 38 -4.09 -2.65 18.78
C ASN A 38 -2.71 -2.08 19.18
N ARG A 39 -2.00 -1.40 18.26
CA ARG A 39 -0.66 -0.80 18.46
C ARG A 39 0.42 -1.76 18.99
N LYS A 40 0.18 -3.07 18.92
CA LYS A 40 1.05 -4.16 19.41
C LYS A 40 1.79 -4.88 18.27
N LEU A 41 1.67 -4.40 17.04
CA LEU A 41 2.39 -4.96 15.90
C LEU A 41 3.90 -4.74 16.07
N PRO A 42 4.73 -5.78 15.90
CA PRO A 42 6.17 -5.62 16.00
C PRO A 42 6.72 -4.84 14.80
N TRP A 43 7.86 -4.17 15.00
CA TRP A 43 8.44 -3.24 14.03
C TRP A 43 8.73 -3.86 12.65
N TRP A 44 9.07 -5.15 12.61
CA TRP A 44 9.35 -5.87 11.37
C TRP A 44 8.09 -6.12 10.54
N VAL A 45 6.93 -6.37 11.18
CA VAL A 45 5.63 -6.49 10.48
C VAL A 45 5.20 -5.13 9.91
N LEU A 46 5.42 -4.05 10.66
CA LEU A 46 5.16 -2.69 10.19
C LEU A 46 6.03 -2.33 8.98
N GLY A 47 7.32 -2.68 9.00
CA GLY A 47 8.23 -2.49 7.88
C GLY A 47 7.86 -3.34 6.66
N ALA A 48 7.57 -4.62 6.86
CA ALA A 48 7.14 -5.54 5.80
C ALA A 48 5.82 -5.08 5.15
N SER A 49 4.84 -4.63 5.93
CA SER A 49 3.60 -4.07 5.42
C SER A 49 3.84 -2.78 4.63
N GLY A 50 4.70 -1.89 5.11
CA GLY A 50 5.07 -0.68 4.38
C GLY A 50 5.69 -1.00 3.02
N MET A 51 6.60 -1.96 2.97
CA MET A 51 7.23 -2.39 1.71
C MET A 51 6.23 -3.07 0.78
N ALA A 52 5.36 -3.95 1.31
CA ALA A 52 4.32 -4.62 0.53
C ALA A 52 3.36 -3.62 -0.13
N SER A 53 3.00 -2.53 0.55
CA SER A 53 2.15 -1.48 -0.02
C SER A 53 2.81 -0.67 -1.14
N ASN A 54 4.14 -0.64 -1.22
CA ASN A 54 4.88 0.04 -2.30
C ASN A 54 5.27 -0.91 -3.44
N THR A 55 5.16 -2.22 -3.23
CA THR A 55 5.56 -3.22 -4.22
C THR A 55 4.32 -3.67 -4.99
N ASP A 56 4.18 -3.19 -6.21
CA ASP A 56 3.06 -3.56 -7.09
C ASP A 56 3.51 -4.11 -8.45
N ILE A 57 2.57 -4.78 -9.13
CA ILE A 57 2.81 -5.43 -10.43
C ILE A 57 3.15 -4.38 -11.49
N ALA A 58 2.51 -3.21 -11.47
CA ALA A 58 2.73 -2.18 -12.48
C ALA A 58 4.08 -1.47 -12.30
N GLY A 59 4.48 -1.17 -11.07
CA GLY A 59 5.82 -0.68 -10.73
C GLY A 59 6.91 -1.67 -11.16
N THR A 60 6.70 -2.96 -10.92
CA THR A 60 7.66 -4.01 -11.33
C THR A 60 7.78 -4.13 -12.86
N MET A 61 6.66 -3.97 -13.60
CA MET A 61 6.68 -3.94 -15.07
C MET A 61 7.46 -2.72 -15.60
N ILE A 62 7.27 -1.55 -14.99
CA ILE A 62 8.00 -0.32 -15.36
C ILE A 62 9.49 -0.48 -15.07
N ASN A 63 9.87 -1.07 -13.94
CA ASN A 63 11.28 -1.36 -13.64
C ASN A 63 11.91 -2.22 -14.74
N THR A 64 11.24 -3.34 -15.05
CA THR A 64 11.72 -4.28 -16.07
C THR A 64 11.85 -3.59 -17.43
N ALA A 65 10.90 -2.72 -17.79
CA ALA A 65 10.97 -1.92 -19.00
C ALA A 65 12.14 -0.93 -19.00
N PHE A 66 12.44 -0.27 -17.87
CA PHE A 66 13.59 0.62 -17.75
C PHE A 66 14.93 -0.11 -17.82
N ILE A 67 15.05 -1.28 -17.21
CA ILE A 67 16.25 -2.12 -17.32
C ILE A 67 16.43 -2.57 -18.77
N TYR A 68 15.35 -2.98 -19.44
CA TYR A 68 15.40 -3.36 -20.85
C TYR A 68 15.81 -2.18 -21.76
N ALA A 69 15.26 -0.98 -21.54
CA ALA A 69 15.51 0.17 -22.40
C ALA A 69 16.84 0.88 -22.14
N LEU A 70 17.26 0.99 -20.87
CA LEU A 70 18.40 1.81 -20.43
C LEU A 70 19.57 0.96 -19.90
N GLY A 71 19.45 -0.37 -19.90
CA GLY A 71 20.43 -1.28 -19.33
C GLY A 71 20.63 -1.03 -17.83
N THR A 72 21.87 -1.18 -17.36
CA THR A 72 22.25 -0.99 -15.94
C THR A 72 21.94 0.42 -15.41
N LYS A 73 21.76 1.43 -16.28
CA LYS A 73 21.39 2.79 -15.87
C LYS A 73 19.91 2.88 -15.46
N GLY A 74 19.03 2.06 -16.03
CA GLY A 74 17.63 1.97 -15.62
C GLY A 74 17.47 1.53 -14.16
N PHE A 75 18.35 0.64 -13.70
CA PHE A 75 18.40 0.21 -12.31
C PHE A 75 18.72 1.34 -11.32
N PHE A 76 19.48 2.37 -11.73
CA PHE A 76 19.74 3.52 -10.87
C PHE A 76 18.51 4.45 -10.72
N ILE A 77 17.64 4.49 -11.73
CA ILE A 77 16.35 5.21 -11.67
C ILE A 77 15.43 4.47 -10.69
N GLU A 78 15.36 3.15 -10.80
CA GLU A 78 14.70 2.29 -9.82
C GLU A 78 15.28 2.53 -8.41
N ILE A 79 16.60 2.50 -8.23
CA ILE A 79 17.20 2.69 -6.89
C ILE A 79 16.78 4.02 -6.25
N ARG A 80 16.58 5.09 -7.03
CA ARG A 80 16.09 6.37 -6.48
C ARG A 80 14.62 6.33 -6.08
N GLY A 81 13.78 5.55 -6.76
CA GLY A 81 12.35 5.44 -6.47
C GLY A 81 11.97 4.28 -5.54
N GLY A 82 12.54 3.10 -5.78
CA GLY A 82 12.28 1.81 -5.13
C GLY A 82 13.12 1.52 -3.90
N VAL A 83 14.35 2.05 -3.78
CA VAL A 83 14.92 2.20 -2.42
C VAL A 83 14.20 3.41 -1.86
N THR A 84 13.14 3.15 -1.10
CA THR A 84 12.31 4.12 -0.40
C THR A 84 13.14 4.86 0.67
N LEU A 85 14.20 5.56 0.28
CA LEU A 85 14.99 6.45 1.12
C LEU A 85 14.09 7.51 1.75
N ILE A 86 13.03 7.90 1.04
CA ILE A 86 11.98 8.75 1.56
C ILE A 86 11.24 8.10 2.74
N MET A 87 11.03 6.77 2.76
CA MET A 87 10.43 6.09 3.92
C MET A 87 11.35 6.11 5.13
N ALA A 88 12.67 5.97 4.95
CA ALA A 88 13.62 6.11 6.06
C ALA A 88 13.55 7.53 6.66
N PHE A 89 13.49 8.55 5.81
CA PHE A 89 13.30 9.94 6.23
C PHE A 89 11.95 10.15 6.94
N LEU A 90 10.84 9.70 6.34
CA LEU A 90 9.50 9.79 6.92
C LEU A 90 9.40 9.01 8.24
N MET A 91 10.07 7.86 8.38
CA MET A 91 10.12 7.13 9.65
C MET A 91 10.77 7.95 10.77
N VAL A 92 11.92 8.58 10.50
CA VAL A 92 12.66 9.35 11.50
C VAL A 92 11.89 10.60 11.93
N PHE A 93 11.38 11.37 10.97
CA PHE A 93 10.74 12.65 11.24
C PHE A 93 9.24 12.51 11.53
N MET A 94 8.52 11.86 10.62
CA MET A 94 7.06 11.76 10.67
C MET A 94 6.60 10.61 11.57
N GLY A 95 7.38 9.53 11.72
CA GLY A 95 7.05 8.41 12.60
C GLY A 95 6.93 8.82 14.07
N LYS A 96 7.81 9.69 14.56
CA LYS A 96 7.72 10.24 15.93
C LYS A 96 6.48 11.10 16.12
N TRP A 97 6.12 11.90 15.12
CA TRP A 97 4.94 12.77 15.17
C TRP A 97 3.66 11.94 15.12
N ASN A 98 3.57 10.97 14.22
CA ASN A 98 2.42 10.10 14.06
C ASN A 98 2.18 9.23 15.31
N ARG A 99 3.25 8.74 15.96
CA ARG A 99 3.13 8.00 17.23
C ARG A 99 2.67 8.89 18.38
N ARG A 100 2.99 10.18 18.38
CA ARG A 100 2.60 11.14 19.44
C ARG A 100 1.20 11.73 19.24
N SER A 101 0.77 11.96 18.00
CA SER A 101 -0.55 12.53 17.71
C SER A 101 -1.70 11.57 18.03
N GLN A 102 -1.43 10.26 18.08
CA GLN A 102 -2.39 9.20 18.40
C GLN A 102 -3.67 9.14 17.53
N VAL A 103 -3.83 10.06 16.56
CA VAL A 103 -4.91 10.11 15.58
C VAL A 103 -4.89 8.91 14.64
N MET A 104 -6.07 8.54 14.14
CA MET A 104 -6.26 7.36 13.30
C MET A 104 -6.18 7.71 11.81
N THR A 105 -6.63 8.91 11.43
CA THR A 105 -6.72 9.31 10.02
C THR A 105 -5.91 10.56 9.70
N GLN A 106 -5.48 10.69 8.45
CA GLN A 106 -4.81 11.91 7.97
C GLN A 106 -5.73 13.14 8.07
N ALA A 107 -7.05 12.94 7.92
CA ALA A 107 -8.06 13.98 8.07
C ALA A 107 -8.17 14.48 9.52
N GLU A 108 -8.07 13.58 10.51
CA GLU A 108 -7.98 13.95 11.94
C GLU A 108 -6.66 14.65 12.26
N TRP A 109 -5.56 14.25 11.61
CA TRP A 109 -4.27 14.92 11.77
C TRP A 109 -4.34 16.40 11.35
N MET A 110 -5.16 16.71 10.34
CA MET A 110 -5.41 18.07 9.91
C MET A 110 -6.10 18.91 11.01
N HIS A 111 -7.07 18.33 11.70
CA HIS A 111 -7.72 18.93 12.88
C HIS A 111 -6.73 19.13 14.04
N PHE A 112 -5.86 18.15 14.29
CA PHE A 112 -4.81 18.26 15.32
C PHE A 112 -3.78 19.36 14.99
N ARG A 113 -3.50 19.59 13.69
CA ARG A 113 -2.49 20.56 13.25
C ARG A 113 -3.01 21.99 13.14
N PHE A 114 -4.24 22.18 12.64
CA PHE A 114 -4.83 23.49 12.34
C PHE A 114 -5.91 23.92 13.36
N GLY A 115 -6.26 23.06 14.31
CA GLY A 115 -7.26 23.32 15.35
C GLY A 115 -8.70 23.08 14.87
N THR A 116 -9.64 23.07 15.82
CA THR A 116 -11.07 22.80 15.59
C THR A 116 -11.85 23.99 15.02
N GLY A 117 -11.16 24.99 14.46
CA GLY A 117 -11.78 26.13 13.80
C GLY A 117 -12.27 25.79 12.39
N LYS A 118 -12.91 26.76 11.74
CA LYS A 118 -13.37 26.66 10.34
C LYS A 118 -12.27 26.23 9.37
N GLU A 119 -11.03 26.66 9.63
CA GLU A 119 -9.86 26.30 8.82
C GLU A 119 -9.51 24.81 8.91
N GLY A 120 -9.65 24.20 10.10
CA GLY A 120 -9.42 22.76 10.31
C GLY A 120 -10.51 21.88 9.71
N ASP A 121 -11.77 22.31 9.77
CA ASP A 121 -12.88 21.60 9.13
C ASP A 121 -12.78 21.59 7.61
N VAL A 122 -12.43 22.73 7.00
CA VAL A 122 -12.22 22.81 5.55
C VAL A 122 -11.04 21.92 5.14
N ALA A 123 -9.94 21.96 5.87
CA ALA A 123 -8.77 21.14 5.56
C ALA A 123 -9.04 19.62 5.77
N ARG A 124 -9.90 19.25 6.72
CA ARG A 124 -10.39 17.86 6.88
C ARG A 124 -11.20 17.41 5.67
N ILE A 125 -12.12 18.24 5.19
CA ILE A 125 -12.96 17.90 4.03
C ILE A 125 -12.09 17.76 2.76
N ILE A 126 -11.17 18.70 2.54
CA ILE A 126 -10.25 18.65 1.39
C ILE A 126 -9.37 17.41 1.44
N SER A 127 -8.77 17.09 2.60
CA SER A 127 -7.92 15.89 2.73
C SER A 127 -8.70 14.59 2.58
N ALA A 128 -9.92 14.51 3.09
CA ALA A 128 -10.80 13.35 2.89
C ALA A 128 -11.18 13.19 1.42
N PHE A 129 -11.58 14.26 0.74
CA PHE A 129 -11.91 14.24 -0.68
C PHE A 129 -10.71 13.84 -1.54
N ALA A 130 -9.54 14.46 -1.31
CA ALA A 130 -8.30 14.13 -2.00
C ALA A 130 -7.91 12.66 -1.80
N SER A 131 -8.06 12.13 -0.57
CA SER A 131 -7.77 10.73 -0.27
C SER A 131 -8.68 9.77 -1.04
N ILE A 132 -9.98 10.09 -1.14
CA ILE A 132 -10.94 9.27 -1.91
C ILE A 132 -10.59 9.29 -3.40
N VAL A 133 -10.38 10.48 -3.97
CA VAL A 133 -10.02 10.63 -5.39
C VAL A 133 -8.74 9.88 -5.72
N MET A 134 -7.72 10.01 -4.87
CA MET A 134 -6.45 9.28 -5.02
C MET A 134 -6.70 7.77 -4.93
N THR A 135 -7.49 7.31 -3.95
CA THR A 135 -7.79 5.87 -3.79
C THR A 135 -8.45 5.30 -5.04
N VAL A 136 -9.41 6.01 -5.63
CA VAL A 136 -10.07 5.59 -6.88
C VAL A 136 -9.07 5.53 -8.04
N ALA A 137 -8.21 6.54 -8.17
CA ALA A 137 -7.17 6.58 -9.21
C ALA A 137 -6.18 5.41 -9.05
N MET A 138 -5.76 5.12 -7.82
CA MET A 138 -4.81 4.05 -7.51
C MET A 138 -5.43 2.67 -7.74
N VAL A 139 -6.68 2.44 -7.33
CA VAL A 139 -7.41 1.20 -7.63
C VAL A 139 -7.54 0.99 -9.14
N THR A 140 -7.87 2.04 -9.90
CA THR A 140 -7.96 1.98 -11.36
C THR A 140 -6.60 1.62 -11.98
N TYR A 141 -5.52 2.23 -11.51
CA TYR A 141 -4.15 1.91 -11.91
C TYR A 141 -3.80 0.45 -11.64
N PHE A 142 -4.12 -0.05 -10.44
CA PHE A 142 -3.89 -1.44 -10.05
C PHE A 142 -4.65 -2.44 -10.93
N ILE A 143 -5.91 -2.14 -11.27
CA ILE A 143 -6.73 -2.99 -12.14
C ILE A 143 -6.15 -3.04 -13.55
N ILE A 144 -5.76 -1.90 -14.13
CA ILE A 144 -5.19 -1.85 -15.48
C ILE A 144 -3.84 -2.56 -15.52
N GLY A 145 -2.98 -2.34 -14.53
CA GLY A 145 -1.67 -2.99 -14.43
C GLY A 145 -1.79 -4.50 -14.29
N SER A 146 -2.63 -4.96 -13.36
CA SER A 146 -2.87 -6.39 -13.16
C SER A 146 -3.57 -7.02 -14.37
N GLY A 147 -4.52 -6.32 -14.98
CA GLY A 147 -5.26 -6.79 -16.15
C GLY A 147 -4.36 -7.00 -17.36
N LYS A 148 -3.45 -6.07 -17.66
CA LYS A 148 -2.46 -6.23 -18.74
C LYS A 148 -1.53 -7.42 -18.47
N PHE A 149 -1.02 -7.53 -17.25
CA PHE A 149 -0.14 -8.63 -16.86
C PHE A 149 -0.82 -10.00 -16.98
N VAL A 150 -2.03 -10.13 -16.46
CA VAL A 150 -2.82 -11.37 -16.52
C VAL A 150 -3.26 -11.68 -17.95
N GLY A 151 -3.63 -10.67 -18.74
CA GLY A 151 -3.98 -10.82 -20.15
C GLY A 151 -2.84 -11.38 -20.99
N ASP A 152 -1.62 -10.84 -20.82
CA ASP A 152 -0.42 -11.34 -21.49
C ASP A 152 -0.04 -12.75 -21.02
N PHE A 153 -0.22 -13.07 -19.73
CA PHE A 153 0.10 -14.39 -19.17
C PHE A 153 -0.90 -15.49 -19.55
N LEU A 154 -2.20 -15.16 -19.62
CA LEU A 154 -3.27 -16.10 -19.92
C LEU A 154 -3.66 -16.12 -21.41
N GLY A 155 -3.12 -15.21 -22.22
CA GLY A 155 -3.44 -15.08 -23.65
C GLY A 155 -4.85 -14.54 -23.90
N ILE A 156 -5.45 -13.87 -22.92
CA ILE A 156 -6.78 -13.26 -23.02
C ILE A 156 -6.56 -11.78 -23.37
N LYS A 157 -7.13 -11.31 -24.48
CA LYS A 157 -7.01 -9.89 -24.87
C LYS A 157 -7.53 -8.99 -23.72
N PRO A 158 -6.78 -7.92 -23.37
CA PRO A 158 -7.12 -7.02 -22.27
C PRO A 158 -8.41 -6.24 -22.50
#